data_AF-A0A7Z8ZWG1-F1
#
_entry.id   AF-A0A7Z8ZWG1-F1
#
_cell.length_a   1.000
_cell.length_b   1.000
_cell.length_c   1.000
_cell.angle_alpha   90.00
_cell.angle_beta   90.00
_cell.angle_gamma   90.00
#
_symmetry.space_group_name_H-M   'P 1'
#
loop_
_entity.id
_entity.type
_entity.pdbx_description
1 polymer ?
#
loop_
_entity_poly.entity_id
_entity_poly.type
_entity_poly.pdbx_seq_one_letter_code
_entity_poly.pdbx_strand_id
1 'polypeptide(L)'
;MKSCKSTLRKAVMAAMLAGAITTTGGVKANEYNGILENDSELKKSLDSLFTKIATTDTSNSFYVSGTKKDIESILRSANVVDLKVLMSRLGQQGGDIQSYGEKLLLSKEAINLSELLINELGSRITSEESLKKEKSKLEAELTNARDKSAELLSELDEAYKVNEEEGAKNTDLANKLLTAQAEIDQLTVDKAKAASDLETANANITTLQEELAGAKASYDKLSEDKAAADQVLAEANARVSNLEQEVAAANNRVADLEAQLAAKTAELDVVKADKAELEAKVKELQSLLEQKDRSNADLQANIERLKQELADKFKDQAQPRAKTPQASNSAAKQKASKPTAKPAGQLPSTGEATANPFFTAAAVAIMTGAGLVTVMPKRQKN
;
A
#
# COMPACT_ATOMS: atom_id res chain seq x y z
N MET A 1 -55.94 -35.46 37.99
CA MET A 1 -56.29 -35.87 36.60
C MET A 1 -57.30 -37.03 36.49
N LYS A 2 -57.87 -37.59 37.58
CA LYS A 2 -58.80 -38.74 37.50
C LYS A 2 -60.31 -38.38 37.42
N SER A 3 -60.71 -37.13 37.66
CA SER A 3 -62.15 -36.74 37.67
C SER A 3 -62.73 -36.39 36.29
N CYS A 4 -61.95 -35.80 35.37
CA CYS A 4 -62.46 -35.36 34.06
C CYS A 4 -62.85 -36.51 33.12
N LYS A 5 -62.23 -37.69 33.25
CA LYS A 5 -62.55 -38.87 32.42
C LYS A 5 -63.91 -39.51 32.75
N SER A 6 -64.45 -39.27 33.94
CA SER A 6 -65.78 -39.75 34.37
C SER A 6 -66.89 -38.86 33.80
N THR A 7 -66.68 -37.54 33.83
CA THR A 7 -67.60 -36.55 33.28
C THR A 7 -67.74 -36.69 31.76
N LEU A 8 -66.65 -36.96 31.04
CA LEU A 8 -66.67 -37.19 29.59
C LEU A 8 -67.46 -38.45 29.22
N ARG A 9 -67.33 -39.54 29.98
CA ARG A 9 -68.11 -40.77 29.75
C ARG A 9 -69.59 -40.62 30.09
N LYS A 10 -69.93 -39.85 31.13
CA LYS A 10 -71.33 -39.51 31.44
C LYS A 10 -71.95 -38.61 30.37
N ALA A 11 -71.19 -37.65 29.83
CA ALA A 11 -71.67 -36.79 28.73
C ALA A 11 -71.89 -37.57 27.43
N VAL A 12 -70.98 -38.49 27.09
CA VAL A 12 -71.12 -39.35 25.90
C VAL A 12 -72.27 -40.36 26.05
N MET A 13 -72.46 -40.96 27.24
CA MET A 13 -73.63 -41.81 27.49
C MET A 13 -74.95 -41.02 27.52
N ALA A 14 -74.97 -39.80 28.06
CA ALA A 14 -76.15 -38.95 28.02
C ALA A 14 -76.50 -38.51 26.59
N ALA A 15 -75.50 -38.24 25.74
CA ALA A 15 -75.70 -37.95 24.32
C ALA A 15 -76.21 -39.18 23.54
N MET A 16 -75.70 -40.39 23.85
CA MET A 16 -76.21 -41.63 23.27
C MET A 16 -77.63 -41.97 23.73
N LEU A 17 -77.99 -41.70 24.99
CA LEU A 17 -79.34 -41.93 25.51
C LEU A 17 -80.34 -40.88 25.01
N ALA A 18 -79.90 -39.63 24.80
CA ALA A 18 -80.69 -38.57 24.17
C ALA A 18 -80.88 -38.79 22.65
N GLY A 19 -79.95 -39.47 21.98
CA GLY A 19 -80.08 -39.87 20.57
C GLY A 19 -80.99 -41.08 20.33
N ALA A 20 -81.47 -41.76 21.37
CA ALA A 20 -82.22 -43.02 21.27
C ALA A 20 -83.75 -42.88 21.45
N ILE A 21 -84.31 -41.67 21.47
CA ILE A 21 -85.75 -41.45 21.59
C ILE A 21 -86.26 -40.69 20.39
N THR A 22 -86.89 -41.40 19.45
CA THR A 22 -88.18 -41.07 18.80
C THR A 22 -88.43 -42.00 17.60
N THR A 23 -88.21 -43.31 17.77
CA THR A 23 -88.85 -44.28 16.87
C THR A 23 -90.33 -44.39 17.23
N THR A 24 -91.15 -43.99 16.26
CA THR A 24 -92.55 -44.38 16.07
C THR A 24 -93.51 -44.02 17.20
N GLY A 25 -93.78 -42.71 17.35
CA GLY A 25 -95.13 -42.31 17.75
C GLY A 25 -96.09 -42.75 16.64
N GLY A 26 -96.89 -43.77 16.92
CA GLY A 26 -97.99 -44.16 16.03
C GLY A 26 -98.87 -42.93 15.80
N VAL A 27 -98.83 -42.39 14.59
CA VAL A 27 -99.77 -41.36 14.16
C VAL A 27 -101.13 -42.05 14.21
N LYS A 28 -101.96 -41.74 15.21
CA LYS A 28 -103.39 -42.01 15.10
C LYS A 28 -103.80 -41.35 13.78
N ALA A 29 -104.23 -42.13 12.80
CA ALA A 29 -104.79 -41.56 11.59
C ALA A 29 -105.92 -40.64 12.06
N ASN A 30 -105.81 -39.34 11.77
CA ASN A 30 -106.99 -38.49 11.89
C ASN A 30 -108.04 -39.15 10.98
N GLU A 31 -109.13 -39.61 11.58
CA GLU A 31 -110.27 -40.13 10.84
C GLU A 31 -110.94 -38.94 10.17
N TYR A 32 -110.42 -38.59 9.00
CA TYR A 32 -111.06 -37.60 8.15
C TYR A 32 -112.42 -38.18 7.73
N ASN A 33 -113.49 -37.52 8.16
CA ASN A 33 -114.86 -37.94 7.90
C ASN A 33 -115.28 -37.79 6.43
N GLY A 34 -114.39 -37.34 5.54
CA GLY A 34 -114.65 -37.11 4.13
C GLY A 34 -115.44 -35.82 3.84
N ILE A 35 -115.64 -34.96 4.85
CA ILE A 35 -116.41 -33.72 4.76
C ILE A 35 -115.44 -32.56 4.97
N LEU A 36 -115.36 -31.67 4.00
CA LEU A 36 -114.58 -30.45 4.10
C LEU A 36 -115.19 -29.52 5.16
N GLU A 37 -114.33 -28.83 5.91
CA GLU A 37 -114.76 -27.80 6.85
C GLU A 37 -115.46 -26.65 6.12
N ASN A 38 -116.48 -26.04 6.74
CA ASN A 38 -117.30 -25.02 6.08
C ASN A 38 -116.52 -23.75 5.69
N ASP A 39 -115.41 -23.50 6.36
CA ASP A 39 -114.49 -22.40 6.11
C ASP A 39 -113.37 -22.74 5.12
N SER A 40 -113.19 -24.02 4.75
CA SER A 40 -112.23 -24.47 3.73
C SER A 40 -112.40 -23.70 2.42
N GLU A 41 -111.30 -23.15 1.92
CA GLU A 41 -111.26 -22.48 0.62
C GLU A 41 -111.59 -23.44 -0.51
N LEU A 42 -111.18 -24.72 -0.39
CA LEU A 42 -111.55 -25.76 -1.34
C LEU A 42 -113.06 -25.99 -1.35
N LYS A 43 -113.69 -26.07 -0.17
CA LYS A 43 -115.14 -26.28 -0.08
C LYS A 43 -115.90 -25.11 -0.68
N LYS A 44 -115.57 -23.88 -0.29
CA LYS A 44 -116.18 -22.66 -0.83
C LYS A 44 -116.04 -22.57 -2.35
N SER A 45 -114.85 -22.90 -2.87
CA SER A 45 -114.58 -22.89 -4.30
C SER A 45 -115.38 -23.95 -5.05
N LEU A 46 -115.48 -25.17 -4.51
CA LEU A 46 -116.31 -26.23 -5.09
C LEU A 46 -117.80 -25.91 -5.00
N ASP A 47 -118.29 -25.43 -3.85
CA ASP A 47 -119.69 -25.03 -3.66
C ASP A 47 -120.11 -23.93 -4.64
N SER A 48 -119.22 -22.99 -4.96
CA SER A 48 -119.48 -21.91 -5.92
C SER A 48 -119.79 -22.39 -7.35
N LEU A 49 -119.40 -23.63 -7.68
CA LEU A 49 -119.67 -24.24 -8.99
C LEU A 49 -121.10 -24.77 -9.11
N PHE A 50 -121.85 -24.84 -8.01
CA PHE A 50 -123.21 -25.40 -7.98
C PHE A 50 -124.23 -24.35 -7.58
N THR A 51 -125.10 -23.98 -8.51
CA THR A 51 -126.25 -23.12 -8.20
C THR A 51 -127.49 -24.00 -8.01
N LYS A 52 -128.14 -23.90 -6.84
CA LYS A 52 -129.39 -24.62 -6.56
C LYS A 52 -130.52 -24.01 -7.39
N ILE A 53 -131.14 -24.80 -8.27
CA ILE A 53 -132.38 -24.38 -8.94
C ILE A 53 -133.54 -24.77 -8.02
N ALA A 54 -134.45 -23.84 -7.71
CA ALA A 54 -135.60 -24.13 -6.85
C ALA A 54 -136.43 -25.27 -7.44
N THR A 55 -136.78 -26.28 -6.63
CA THR A 55 -137.61 -27.40 -7.07
C THR A 55 -138.90 -27.50 -6.27
N THR A 56 -139.99 -27.69 -7.01
CA THR A 56 -141.28 -28.21 -6.55
C THR A 56 -141.13 -29.70 -6.30
N ASP A 57 -141.36 -30.12 -5.06
CA ASP A 57 -141.49 -31.47 -4.51
C ASP A 57 -140.51 -32.59 -4.98
N THR A 58 -139.72 -33.02 -3.99
CA THR A 58 -138.93 -34.27 -3.88
C THR A 58 -137.78 -34.58 -4.84
N SER A 59 -137.29 -33.64 -5.65
CA SER A 59 -135.98 -33.80 -6.32
C SER A 59 -135.22 -32.47 -6.34
N ASN A 60 -134.04 -32.37 -5.69
CA ASN A 60 -133.18 -31.18 -5.77
C ASN A 60 -132.43 -31.18 -7.12
N SER A 61 -132.74 -30.26 -8.02
CA SER A 61 -131.97 -30.05 -9.26
C SER A 61 -130.93 -28.94 -9.08
N PHE A 62 -129.69 -29.20 -9.48
CA PHE A 62 -128.60 -28.22 -9.43
C PHE A 62 -128.13 -27.89 -10.86
N TYR A 63 -127.77 -26.62 -11.08
CA TYR A 63 -127.01 -26.20 -12.25
C TYR A 63 -125.52 -26.20 -11.91
N VAL A 64 -124.73 -26.92 -12.68
CA VAL A 64 -123.26 -26.86 -12.59
C VAL A 64 -122.79 -25.73 -13.51
N SER A 65 -122.25 -24.65 -12.93
CA SER A 65 -121.73 -23.49 -13.66
C SER A 65 -120.25 -23.63 -14.03
N GLY A 66 -119.52 -24.53 -13.38
CA GLY A 66 -118.09 -24.77 -13.61
C GLY A 66 -117.79 -25.74 -14.76
N THR A 67 -116.66 -25.53 -15.42
CA THR A 67 -116.06 -26.45 -16.40
C THR A 67 -115.05 -27.41 -15.74
N LYS A 68 -114.64 -28.45 -16.46
CA LYS A 68 -113.56 -29.36 -16.01
C LYS A 68 -112.29 -28.61 -15.59
N LYS A 69 -111.91 -27.57 -16.34
CA LYS A 69 -110.71 -26.76 -16.07
C LYS A 69 -110.82 -25.93 -14.80
N ASP A 70 -112.02 -25.45 -14.48
CA ASP A 70 -112.25 -24.69 -13.24
C ASP A 70 -112.03 -25.60 -12.03
N ILE A 71 -112.51 -26.84 -12.09
CA ILE A 71 -112.31 -27.85 -11.05
C ILE A 71 -110.83 -28.23 -10.94
N GLU A 72 -110.13 -28.44 -12.06
CA GLU A 72 -108.67 -28.67 -12.05
C GLU A 72 -107.90 -27.51 -11.41
N SER A 73 -108.27 -26.25 -11.69
CA SER A 73 -107.65 -25.08 -11.07
C SER A 73 -107.89 -25.04 -9.55
N ILE A 74 -109.13 -25.33 -9.13
CA ILE A 74 -109.51 -25.38 -7.71
C ILE A 74 -108.71 -26.47 -6.98
N LEU A 75 -108.58 -27.66 -7.58
CA LEU A 75 -107.78 -28.76 -7.01
C LEU A 75 -106.28 -28.42 -6.97
N ARG A 76 -105.75 -27.69 -7.97
CA ARG A 76 -104.36 -27.21 -7.98
C ARG A 76 -104.05 -26.22 -6.87
N SER A 77 -104.98 -25.31 -6.56
CA SER A 77 -104.81 -24.36 -5.46
C SER A 77 -105.15 -24.94 -4.09
N ALA A 78 -105.78 -26.12 -4.04
CA ALA A 78 -106.19 -26.74 -2.78
C ALA A 78 -105.01 -27.02 -1.86
N ASN A 79 -105.17 -26.72 -0.57
CA ASN A 79 -104.18 -27.08 0.42
C ASN A 79 -104.13 -28.63 0.60
N VAL A 80 -103.01 -29.13 1.12
CA VAL A 80 -102.79 -30.58 1.26
C VAL A 80 -103.75 -31.20 2.30
N VAL A 81 -104.23 -30.42 3.27
CA VAL A 81 -105.10 -30.91 4.34
C VAL A 81 -106.51 -31.21 3.79
N ASP A 82 -107.08 -30.30 3.03
CA ASP A 82 -108.39 -30.41 2.38
C ASP A 82 -108.39 -31.51 1.31
N LEU A 83 -107.31 -31.65 0.55
CA LEU A 83 -107.15 -32.78 -0.37
C LEU A 83 -107.11 -34.11 0.37
N LYS A 84 -106.40 -34.19 1.51
CA LYS A 84 -106.41 -35.40 2.36
C LYS A 84 -107.82 -35.70 2.90
N VAL A 85 -108.59 -34.68 3.26
CA VAL A 85 -109.99 -34.82 3.70
C VAL A 85 -110.85 -35.39 2.57
N LEU A 86 -110.79 -34.84 1.36
CA LEU A 86 -111.55 -35.39 0.21
C LEU A 86 -111.12 -36.81 -0.16
N MET A 87 -109.82 -37.10 -0.07
CA MET A 87 -109.27 -38.42 -0.38
C MET A 87 -109.68 -39.50 0.61
N SER A 88 -109.99 -39.17 1.86
CA SER A 88 -110.17 -40.18 2.91
C SER A 88 -111.36 -41.12 2.65
N ARG A 89 -112.32 -40.67 1.83
CA ARG A 89 -113.48 -41.46 1.36
C ARG A 89 -113.43 -41.78 -0.14
N LEU A 90 -112.27 -41.70 -0.78
CA LEU A 90 -112.11 -42.08 -2.19
C LEU A 90 -112.53 -43.56 -2.39
N GLY A 91 -113.53 -43.81 -3.22
CA GLY A 91 -114.07 -45.16 -3.46
C GLY A 91 -114.97 -45.72 -2.35
N GLN A 92 -115.26 -44.93 -1.31
CA GLN A 92 -116.23 -45.27 -0.26
C GLN A 92 -117.51 -44.45 -0.42
N GLN A 93 -118.60 -44.89 0.21
CA GLN A 93 -119.84 -44.11 0.25
C GLN A 93 -119.84 -43.06 1.38
N GLY A 94 -120.45 -41.90 1.11
CA GLY A 94 -120.54 -40.72 1.95
C GLY A 94 -119.43 -39.70 1.71
N GLY A 95 -119.65 -38.47 2.21
CA GLY A 95 -118.68 -37.38 2.16
C GLY A 95 -118.82 -36.46 0.94
N ASP A 96 -118.01 -35.41 0.94
CA ASP A 96 -118.05 -34.33 -0.05
C ASP A 96 -117.56 -34.79 -1.42
N ILE A 97 -116.62 -35.74 -1.51
CA ILE A 97 -116.15 -36.28 -2.79
C ILE A 97 -117.28 -36.98 -3.58
N GLN A 98 -118.13 -37.75 -2.88
CA GLN A 98 -119.31 -38.36 -3.51
C GLN A 98 -120.39 -37.32 -3.78
N SER A 99 -120.68 -36.43 -2.83
CA SER A 99 -121.68 -35.36 -2.97
C SER A 99 -121.40 -34.46 -4.19
N TYR A 100 -120.15 -34.02 -4.35
CA TYR A 100 -119.74 -33.23 -5.51
C TYR A 100 -119.62 -34.10 -6.76
N GLY A 101 -119.12 -35.34 -6.65
CA GLY A 101 -119.01 -36.27 -7.77
C GLY A 101 -120.35 -36.57 -8.44
N GLU A 102 -121.39 -36.87 -7.66
CA GLU A 102 -122.75 -37.12 -8.16
C GLU A 102 -123.34 -35.88 -8.86
N LYS A 103 -123.12 -34.69 -8.29
CA LYS A 103 -123.57 -33.42 -8.91
C LYS A 103 -122.83 -33.13 -10.21
N LEU A 104 -121.54 -33.46 -10.29
CA LEU A 104 -120.71 -33.23 -11.48
C LEU A 104 -120.99 -34.22 -12.61
N LEU A 105 -121.44 -35.45 -12.30
CA LEU A 105 -121.89 -36.42 -13.29
C LEU A 105 -123.16 -35.97 -14.02
N LEU A 106 -123.99 -35.15 -13.38
CA LEU A 106 -125.19 -34.53 -13.98
C LEU A 106 -124.86 -33.33 -14.88
N SER A 107 -123.58 -32.91 -14.94
CA SER A 107 -123.14 -31.85 -15.86
C SER A 107 -123.10 -32.34 -17.31
N LYS A 108 -123.12 -31.39 -18.25
CA LYS A 108 -123.10 -31.67 -19.71
C LYS A 108 -121.87 -32.48 -20.18
N GLU A 109 -120.77 -32.46 -19.42
CA GLU A 109 -119.49 -33.07 -19.78
C GLU A 109 -119.14 -34.31 -18.93
N ALA A 110 -120.06 -34.82 -18.09
CA ALA A 110 -119.86 -35.99 -17.23
C ALA A 110 -118.48 -36.02 -16.53
N ILE A 111 -118.24 -35.02 -15.67
CA ILE A 111 -116.93 -34.80 -15.04
C ILE A 111 -116.73 -35.75 -13.86
N ASN A 112 -115.64 -36.53 -13.87
CA ASN A 112 -115.27 -37.41 -12.77
C ASN A 112 -114.30 -36.71 -11.79
N LEU A 113 -114.81 -36.28 -10.64
CA LEU A 113 -114.02 -35.59 -9.62
C LEU A 113 -112.91 -36.47 -9.03
N SER A 114 -113.15 -37.77 -8.86
CA SER A 114 -112.16 -38.70 -8.34
C SER A 114 -110.97 -38.84 -9.29
N GLU A 115 -111.21 -38.89 -10.60
CA GLU A 115 -110.16 -38.92 -11.61
C GLU A 115 -109.32 -37.64 -11.60
N LEU A 116 -109.96 -36.47 -11.54
CA LEU A 116 -109.26 -35.19 -11.45
C LEU A 116 -108.41 -35.06 -10.17
N LEU A 117 -108.95 -35.52 -9.04
CA LEU A 117 -108.25 -35.55 -7.76
C LEU A 117 -107.02 -36.48 -7.83
N ILE A 118 -107.15 -37.67 -8.42
CA ILE A 118 -106.05 -38.61 -8.63
C ILE A 118 -104.97 -37.99 -9.54
N ASN A 119 -105.36 -37.34 -10.63
CA ASN A 119 -104.43 -36.71 -11.57
C ASN A 119 -103.65 -35.55 -10.93
N GLU A 120 -104.32 -34.74 -10.09
CA GLU A 120 -103.67 -33.66 -9.35
C GLU A 120 -102.67 -34.20 -8.32
N LEU A 121 -103.03 -35.27 -7.60
CA LEU A 121 -102.12 -35.92 -6.66
C LEU A 121 -100.91 -36.52 -7.37
N GLY A 122 -101.10 -37.18 -8.51
CA GLY A 122 -100.02 -37.65 -9.36
C GLY A 122 -99.07 -36.50 -9.75
N SER A 123 -99.64 -35.36 -10.16
CA SER A 123 -98.87 -34.16 -10.50
C SER A 123 -98.05 -33.65 -9.31
N ARG A 124 -98.65 -33.57 -8.11
CA ARG A 124 -97.95 -33.15 -6.88
C ARG A 124 -96.85 -34.13 -6.46
N ILE A 125 -97.09 -35.44 -6.56
CA ILE A 125 -96.10 -36.48 -6.25
C ILE A 125 -94.88 -36.33 -7.17
N THR A 126 -95.09 -36.20 -8.49
CA THR A 126 -93.98 -36.03 -9.44
C THR A 126 -93.21 -34.73 -9.20
N SER A 127 -93.90 -33.63 -8.85
CA SER A 127 -93.27 -32.37 -8.48
C SER A 127 -92.44 -32.50 -7.19
N GLU A 128 -92.95 -33.20 -6.17
CA GLU A 128 -92.24 -33.41 -4.91
C GLU A 128 -90.97 -34.25 -5.10
N GLU A 129 -91.03 -35.30 -5.92
CA GLU A 129 -89.85 -36.08 -6.29
C GLU A 129 -88.78 -35.22 -7.00
N SER A 130 -89.22 -34.29 -7.86
CA SER A 130 -88.35 -33.35 -8.55
C SER A 130 -87.65 -32.42 -7.56
N LEU A 131 -88.41 -31.83 -6.63
CA LEU A 131 -87.89 -30.95 -5.58
C LEU A 131 -86.94 -31.67 -4.62
N LYS A 132 -87.20 -32.94 -4.29
CA LYS A 132 -86.29 -33.77 -3.48
C LYS A 132 -84.95 -33.99 -4.17
N LYS A 133 -84.95 -34.28 -5.48
CA LYS A 133 -83.72 -34.41 -6.28
C LYS A 133 -82.95 -33.09 -6.31
N GLU A 134 -83.63 -31.97 -6.54
CA GLU A 134 -83.02 -30.65 -6.54
C GLU A 134 -82.44 -30.28 -5.17
N LYS A 135 -83.17 -30.55 -4.09
CA LYS A 135 -82.69 -30.37 -2.72
C LYS A 135 -81.41 -31.17 -2.45
N SER A 136 -81.39 -32.45 -2.83
CA SER A 136 -80.19 -33.29 -2.68
C SER A 136 -79.01 -32.76 -3.49
N LYS A 137 -79.26 -32.26 -4.70
CA LYS A 137 -78.23 -31.64 -5.53
C LYS A 137 -77.67 -30.37 -4.89
N LEU A 138 -78.53 -29.48 -4.40
CA LEU A 138 -78.14 -28.25 -3.72
C LEU A 138 -77.38 -28.54 -2.42
N GLU A 139 -77.78 -29.56 -1.65
CA GLU A 139 -77.05 -29.98 -0.44
C GLU A 139 -75.64 -30.49 -0.78
N ALA A 140 -75.48 -31.22 -1.88
CA ALA A 140 -74.15 -31.64 -2.37
C ALA A 140 -73.31 -30.45 -2.85
N GLU A 141 -73.88 -29.53 -3.62
CA GLU A 141 -73.20 -28.32 -4.09
C GLU A 141 -72.76 -27.41 -2.92
N LEU A 142 -73.63 -27.24 -1.91
CA LEU A 142 -73.34 -26.49 -0.70
C LEU A 142 -72.20 -27.12 0.11
N THR A 143 -72.14 -28.45 0.16
CA THR A 143 -71.06 -29.18 0.83
C THR A 143 -69.74 -28.98 0.08
N ASN A 144 -69.73 -29.16 -1.25
CA ASN A 144 -68.56 -28.91 -2.08
C ASN A 144 -68.05 -27.46 -1.96
N ALA A 145 -68.96 -26.48 -1.91
CA ALA A 145 -68.59 -25.07 -1.74
C ALA A 145 -67.95 -24.81 -0.37
N ARG A 146 -68.43 -25.45 0.70
CA ARG A 146 -67.82 -25.37 2.02
C ARG A 146 -66.43 -26.00 2.06
N ASP A 147 -66.27 -27.18 1.46
CA ASP A 147 -64.99 -27.86 1.39
C ASP A 147 -63.97 -27.03 0.62
N LYS A 148 -64.38 -26.44 -0.52
CA LYS A 148 -63.50 -25.55 -1.28
C LYS A 148 -63.16 -24.27 -0.53
N SER A 149 -64.11 -23.71 0.22
CA SER A 149 -63.85 -22.56 1.10
C SER A 149 -62.84 -22.90 2.20
N ALA A 150 -62.90 -24.10 2.77
CA ALA A 150 -61.95 -24.53 3.80
C ALA A 150 -60.54 -24.75 3.22
N GLU A 151 -60.44 -25.34 2.03
CA GLU A 151 -59.17 -25.51 1.31
C GLU A 151 -58.53 -24.15 1.00
N LEU A 152 -59.30 -23.20 0.45
CA LEU A 152 -58.81 -21.85 0.15
C LEU A 152 -58.34 -21.10 1.41
N LEU A 153 -59.01 -21.28 2.55
CA LEU A 153 -58.57 -20.70 3.82
C LEU A 153 -57.23 -21.30 4.28
N SER A 154 -57.04 -22.61 4.12
CA SER A 154 -55.76 -23.27 4.45
C SER A 154 -54.62 -22.82 3.53
N GLU A 155 -54.88 -22.68 2.23
CA GLU A 155 -53.90 -22.17 1.26
C GLU A 155 -53.52 -20.71 1.59
N LEU A 156 -54.50 -19.89 1.98
CA LEU A 156 -54.28 -18.50 2.36
C LEU A 156 -53.41 -18.39 3.62
N ASP A 157 -53.67 -19.20 4.64
CA ASP A 157 -52.85 -19.25 5.87
C ASP A 157 -51.40 -19.66 5.58
N GLU A 158 -51.20 -20.64 4.71
CA GLU A 158 -49.84 -21.07 4.33
C GLU A 158 -49.11 -19.98 3.53
N ALA A 159 -49.81 -19.31 2.60
CA ALA A 159 -49.24 -18.18 1.87
C ALA A 159 -48.83 -17.02 2.79
N TYR A 160 -49.61 -16.74 3.85
CA TYR A 160 -49.24 -15.73 4.84
C TYR A 160 -47.95 -16.09 5.58
N LYS A 161 -47.79 -17.34 6.03
CA LYS A 161 -46.57 -17.80 6.70
C LYS A 161 -45.35 -17.68 5.80
N VAL A 162 -45.46 -18.14 4.55
CA VAL A 162 -44.37 -18.03 3.58
C VAL A 162 -43.98 -16.57 3.36
N ASN A 163 -44.95 -15.67 3.26
CA ASN A 163 -44.68 -14.25 3.08
C ASN A 163 -44.00 -13.61 4.31
N GLU A 164 -44.36 -14.01 5.53
CA GLU A 164 -43.65 -13.59 6.74
C GLU A 164 -42.19 -14.07 6.76
N GLU A 165 -41.96 -15.34 6.40
CA GLU A 165 -40.61 -15.92 6.30
C GLU A 165 -39.74 -15.20 5.24
N GLU A 166 -40.30 -14.94 4.06
CA GLU A 166 -39.61 -14.19 3.00
C GLU A 166 -39.35 -12.74 3.42
N GLY A 167 -40.27 -12.11 4.15
CA GLY A 167 -40.06 -10.82 4.78
C GLY A 167 -38.86 -10.81 5.75
N ALA A 168 -38.75 -11.84 6.58
CA ALA A 168 -37.61 -12.00 7.49
C ALA A 168 -36.28 -12.22 6.74
N LYS A 169 -36.27 -13.04 5.67
CA LYS A 169 -35.07 -13.23 4.83
C LYS A 169 -34.66 -11.93 4.14
N ASN A 170 -35.61 -11.16 3.62
CA ASN A 170 -35.32 -9.87 2.98
C ASN A 170 -34.72 -8.85 3.95
N THR A 171 -35.19 -8.82 5.20
CA THR A 171 -34.59 -7.94 6.21
C THR A 171 -33.18 -8.37 6.62
N ASP A 172 -32.92 -9.67 6.75
CA ASP A 172 -31.56 -10.20 6.99
C ASP A 172 -30.60 -9.88 5.84
N LEU A 173 -31.04 -10.08 4.58
CA LEU A 173 -30.27 -9.72 3.40
C LEU A 173 -29.97 -8.22 3.32
N ALA A 174 -30.95 -7.37 3.65
CA ALA A 174 -30.75 -5.91 3.69
C ALA A 174 -29.71 -5.51 4.75
N ASN A 175 -29.73 -6.14 5.93
CA ASN A 175 -28.73 -5.89 6.97
C ASN A 175 -27.33 -6.35 6.55
N LYS A 176 -27.21 -7.53 5.92
CA LYS A 176 -25.93 -8.01 5.37
C LYS A 176 -25.37 -7.07 4.30
N LEU A 177 -26.22 -6.54 3.42
CA LEU A 177 -25.82 -5.55 2.41
C LEU A 177 -25.34 -4.25 3.06
N LEU A 178 -26.02 -3.77 4.10
CA LEU A 178 -25.58 -2.58 4.85
C LEU A 178 -24.22 -2.78 5.50
N THR A 179 -23.98 -3.94 6.12
CA THR A 179 -22.67 -4.27 6.72
C THR A 179 -21.58 -4.35 5.66
N ALA A 180 -21.83 -5.05 4.55
CA ALA A 180 -20.87 -5.14 3.46
C ALA A 180 -20.55 -3.76 2.85
N GLN A 181 -21.54 -2.86 2.76
CA GLN A 181 -21.32 -1.49 2.30
C GLN A 181 -20.41 -0.72 3.26
N ALA A 182 -20.64 -0.82 4.57
CA ALA A 182 -19.78 -0.18 5.57
C ALA A 182 -18.33 -0.71 5.52
N GLU A 183 -18.14 -2.01 5.29
CA GLU A 183 -16.80 -2.60 5.11
C GLU A 183 -16.10 -2.06 3.85
N ILE A 184 -16.82 -1.92 2.73
CA ILE A 184 -16.28 -1.33 1.49
C ILE A 184 -15.85 0.13 1.71
N ASP A 185 -16.66 0.92 2.42
CA ASP A 185 -16.35 2.31 2.72
C ASP A 185 -15.09 2.41 3.58
N GLN A 186 -14.96 1.55 4.60
CA GLN A 186 -13.76 1.48 5.45
C GLN A 186 -12.51 1.06 4.66
N LEU A 187 -12.61 0.01 3.84
CA LEU A 187 -11.49 -0.45 3.00
C LEU A 187 -11.06 0.61 1.98
N THR A 188 -11.99 1.45 1.51
CA THR A 188 -11.69 2.56 0.62
C THR A 188 -10.86 3.64 1.32
N VAL A 189 -11.19 3.96 2.58
CA VAL A 189 -10.41 4.88 3.41
C VAL A 189 -9.02 4.32 3.71
N ASP A 190 -8.93 3.06 4.11
CA ASP A 190 -7.65 2.41 4.43
C ASP A 190 -6.74 2.33 3.21
N LYS A 191 -7.31 2.05 2.03
CA LYS A 191 -6.57 2.07 0.75
C LYS A 191 -6.01 3.45 0.43
N ALA A 192 -6.80 4.51 0.64
CA ALA A 192 -6.34 5.89 0.41
C ALA A 192 -5.19 6.26 1.35
N LYS A 193 -5.29 5.87 2.64
CA LYS A 193 -4.23 6.07 3.62
C LYS A 193 -2.95 5.31 3.24
N ALA A 194 -3.06 4.03 2.88
CA ALA A 194 -1.92 3.23 2.46
C ALA A 194 -1.22 3.82 1.22
N ALA A 195 -1.98 4.40 0.27
CA ALA A 195 -1.41 5.09 -0.87
C ALA A 195 -0.61 6.35 -0.46
N SER A 196 -1.15 7.16 0.46
CA SER A 196 -0.47 8.34 1.00
C SER A 196 0.81 7.98 1.77
N ASP A 197 0.76 6.92 2.57
CA ASP A 197 1.92 6.43 3.33
C ASP A 197 3.03 5.93 2.37
N LEU A 198 2.64 5.24 1.28
CA LEU A 198 3.57 4.77 0.26
C LEU A 198 4.22 5.92 -0.52
N GLU A 199 3.47 6.97 -0.85
CA GLU A 199 4.00 8.18 -1.47
C GLU A 199 5.03 8.88 -0.56
N THR A 200 4.69 9.01 0.73
CA THR A 200 5.60 9.58 1.74
C THR A 200 6.87 8.75 1.90
N ALA A 201 6.76 7.42 1.96
CA ALA A 201 7.91 6.53 2.05
C ALA A 201 8.82 6.65 0.81
N ASN A 202 8.25 6.75 -0.39
CA ASN A 202 9.01 6.92 -1.62
C ASN A 202 9.74 8.27 -1.68
N ALA A 203 9.09 9.34 -1.22
CA ALA A 203 9.74 10.65 -1.10
C ALA A 203 10.94 10.58 -0.14
N ASN A 204 10.78 9.95 1.03
CA ASN A 204 11.87 9.77 1.99
C ASN A 204 13.03 8.92 1.43
N ILE A 205 12.74 7.85 0.70
CA ILE A 205 13.75 7.03 0.04
C ILE A 205 14.56 7.87 -0.95
N THR A 206 13.89 8.72 -1.74
CA THR A 206 14.54 9.61 -2.70
C THR A 206 15.49 10.58 -1.99
N THR A 207 15.02 11.24 -0.93
CA THR A 207 15.86 12.14 -0.12
C THR A 207 17.07 11.42 0.48
N LEU A 208 16.87 10.23 1.07
CA LEU A 208 17.98 9.44 1.63
C LEU A 208 19.00 9.01 0.56
N GLN A 209 18.56 8.74 -0.67
CA GLN A 209 19.46 8.44 -1.79
C GLN A 209 20.30 9.65 -2.19
N GLU A 210 19.72 10.84 -2.21
CA GLU A 210 20.44 12.10 -2.47
C GLU A 210 21.45 12.41 -1.36
N GLU A 211 21.06 12.26 -0.09
CA GLU A 211 21.95 12.42 1.06
C GLU A 211 23.11 11.42 1.03
N LEU A 212 22.84 10.15 0.71
CA LEU A 212 23.87 9.12 0.58
C LEU A 212 24.86 9.44 -0.54
N ALA A 213 24.37 9.92 -1.68
CA ALA A 213 25.22 10.35 -2.79
C ALA A 213 26.11 11.54 -2.40
N GLY A 214 25.54 12.53 -1.69
CA GLY A 214 26.27 13.68 -1.16
C GLY A 214 27.34 13.28 -0.14
N ALA A 215 27.01 12.40 0.80
CA ALA A 215 27.95 11.88 1.79
C ALA A 215 29.11 11.11 1.13
N LYS A 216 28.82 10.30 0.11
CA LYS A 216 29.86 9.58 -0.65
C LYS A 216 30.80 10.53 -1.37
N ALA A 217 30.28 11.56 -2.04
CA ALA A 217 31.12 12.57 -2.70
C ALA A 217 32.02 13.32 -1.68
N SER A 218 31.50 13.64 -0.50
CA SER A 218 32.29 14.25 0.56
C SER A 218 33.38 13.30 1.08
N TYR A 219 33.08 12.01 1.19
CA TYR A 219 34.06 11.00 1.61
C TYR A 219 35.18 10.85 0.59
N ASP A 220 34.84 10.75 -0.70
CA ASP A 220 35.81 10.63 -1.79
C ASP A 220 36.78 11.83 -1.79
N LYS A 221 36.23 13.05 -1.64
CA LYS A 221 37.03 14.27 -1.55
C LYS A 221 37.96 14.28 -0.33
N LEU A 222 37.46 13.92 0.86
CA LEU A 222 38.28 13.84 2.07
C LEU A 222 39.40 12.79 1.92
N SER A 223 39.13 11.69 1.23
CA SER A 223 40.14 10.66 0.94
C SER A 223 41.24 11.19 0.01
N GLU A 224 40.88 11.96 -1.01
CA GLU A 224 41.85 12.63 -1.90
C GLU A 224 42.68 13.69 -1.14
N ASP A 225 42.02 14.55 -0.37
CA ASP A 225 42.68 15.58 0.44
C ASP A 225 43.67 14.95 1.45
N LYS A 226 43.29 13.82 2.05
CA LYS A 226 44.18 13.05 2.94
C LYS A 226 45.40 12.51 2.19
N ALA A 227 45.21 11.91 1.02
CA ALA A 227 46.32 11.39 0.22
C ALA A 227 47.30 12.50 -0.19
N ALA A 228 46.77 13.68 -0.56
CA ALA A 228 47.59 14.85 -0.86
C ALA A 228 48.36 15.34 0.38
N ALA A 229 47.71 15.40 1.55
CA ALA A 229 48.37 15.78 2.79
C ALA A 229 49.48 14.79 3.19
N ASP A 230 49.25 13.49 3.05
CA ASP A 230 50.24 12.44 3.31
C ASP A 230 51.46 12.58 2.38
N GLN A 231 51.25 12.93 1.10
CA GLN A 231 52.34 13.20 0.16
C GLN A 231 53.15 14.43 0.57
N VAL A 232 52.49 15.55 0.90
CA VAL A 232 53.17 16.78 1.34
C VAL A 232 53.99 16.53 2.61
N LEU A 233 53.47 15.75 3.55
CA LEU A 233 54.21 15.34 4.76
C LEU A 233 55.45 14.51 4.43
N ALA A 234 55.35 13.55 3.50
CA ALA A 234 56.50 12.77 3.06
C ALA A 234 57.58 13.64 2.41
N GLU A 235 57.19 14.58 1.54
CA GLU A 235 58.09 15.53 0.88
C GLU A 235 58.76 16.47 1.90
N ALA A 236 57.99 16.99 2.87
CA ALA A 236 58.53 17.83 3.94
C ALA A 236 59.55 17.06 4.80
N ASN A 237 59.25 15.82 5.17
CA ASN A 237 60.18 14.97 5.94
C ASN A 237 61.47 14.69 5.16
N ALA A 238 61.38 14.42 3.85
CA ALA A 238 62.56 14.24 3.00
C ALA A 238 63.41 15.52 2.94
N ARG A 239 62.78 16.70 2.84
CA ARG A 239 63.48 17.99 2.83
C ARG A 239 64.17 18.30 4.16
N VAL A 240 63.52 17.99 5.29
CA VAL A 240 64.14 18.11 6.62
C VAL A 240 65.38 17.23 6.71
N SER A 241 65.30 15.97 6.28
CA SER A 241 66.45 15.06 6.28
C SER A 241 67.62 15.58 5.41
N ASN A 242 67.33 16.14 4.23
CA ASN A 242 68.35 16.74 3.38
C ASN A 242 68.99 17.97 4.03
N LEU A 243 68.19 18.86 4.64
CA LEU A 243 68.71 20.03 5.35
C LEU A 243 69.56 19.64 6.56
N GLU A 244 69.20 18.59 7.30
CA GLU A 244 70.01 18.06 8.39
C GLU A 244 71.38 17.57 7.89
N GLN A 245 71.44 16.92 6.73
CA GLN A 245 72.71 16.51 6.11
C GLN A 245 73.54 17.71 5.66
N GLU A 246 72.92 18.73 5.04
CA GLU A 246 73.59 19.96 4.63
C GLU A 246 74.17 20.71 5.83
N VAL A 247 73.42 20.82 6.93
CA VAL A 247 73.89 21.44 8.18
C VAL A 247 75.08 20.67 8.75
N ALA A 248 75.03 19.33 8.77
CA ALA A 248 76.15 18.52 9.22
C ALA A 248 77.40 18.72 8.36
N ALA A 249 77.24 18.75 7.03
CA ALA A 249 78.34 19.01 6.09
C ALA A 249 78.93 20.41 6.27
N ALA A 250 78.09 21.44 6.43
CA ALA A 250 78.52 22.81 6.69
C ALA A 250 79.30 22.92 8.02
N ASN A 251 78.83 22.27 9.09
CA ASN A 251 79.52 22.24 10.37
C ASN A 251 80.92 21.59 10.25
N ASN A 252 81.04 20.48 9.51
CA ASN A 252 82.34 19.86 9.25
C ASN A 252 83.28 20.78 8.46
N ARG A 253 82.74 21.53 7.49
CA ARG A 253 83.51 22.52 6.71
C ARG A 253 84.00 23.67 7.59
N VAL A 254 83.17 24.16 8.50
CA VAL A 254 83.55 25.20 9.47
C VAL A 254 84.69 24.69 10.35
N ALA A 255 84.59 23.48 10.90
CA ALA A 255 85.65 22.89 11.71
C ALA A 255 86.98 22.74 10.95
N ASP A 256 86.94 22.29 9.68
CA ASP A 256 88.12 22.22 8.80
C ASP A 256 88.75 23.60 8.55
N LEU A 257 87.92 24.60 8.25
CA LEU A 257 88.39 25.99 8.05
C LEU A 257 88.99 26.57 9.34
N GLU A 258 88.39 26.34 10.50
CA GLU A 258 88.94 26.75 11.80
C GLU A 258 90.32 26.11 12.05
N ALA A 259 90.48 24.81 11.75
CA ALA A 259 91.76 24.12 11.86
C ALA A 259 92.82 24.70 10.90
N GLN A 260 92.46 24.98 9.65
CA GLN A 260 93.36 25.61 8.67
C GLN A 260 93.77 27.02 9.10
N LEU A 261 92.84 27.79 9.67
CA LEU A 261 93.10 29.15 10.17
C LEU A 261 94.07 29.09 11.36
N ALA A 262 93.89 28.14 12.28
CA ALA A 262 94.82 27.90 13.38
C ALA A 262 96.23 27.52 12.88
N ALA A 263 96.32 26.60 11.90
CA ALA A 263 97.59 26.20 11.30
C ALA A 263 98.31 27.37 10.60
N LYS A 264 97.59 28.18 9.82
CA LYS A 264 98.15 29.37 9.17
C LYS A 264 98.58 30.43 10.17
N THR A 265 97.87 30.58 11.27
CA THR A 265 98.26 31.48 12.36
C THR A 265 99.58 31.03 12.98
N ALA A 266 99.74 29.73 13.25
CA ALA A 266 100.99 29.16 13.77
C ALA A 266 102.16 29.32 12.78
N GLU A 267 101.95 29.03 11.48
CA GLU A 267 102.96 29.28 10.44
C GLU A 267 103.39 30.76 10.40
N LEU A 268 102.42 31.67 10.51
CA LEU A 268 102.68 33.11 10.49
C LEU A 268 103.50 33.56 11.70
N ASP A 269 103.27 32.98 12.88
CA ASP A 269 104.07 33.25 14.08
C ASP A 269 105.51 32.73 13.96
N VAL A 270 105.72 31.55 13.36
CA VAL A 270 107.07 31.05 13.02
C VAL A 270 107.78 31.98 12.06
N VAL A 271 107.12 32.40 10.97
CA VAL A 271 107.70 33.33 10.00
C VAL A 271 108.05 34.68 10.63
N LYS A 272 107.23 35.18 11.57
CA LYS A 272 107.56 36.39 12.34
C LYS A 272 108.80 36.19 13.21
N ALA A 273 108.94 35.05 13.88
CA ALA A 273 110.11 34.72 14.68
C ALA A 273 111.38 34.63 13.81
N ASP A 274 111.31 33.91 12.69
CA ASP A 274 112.41 33.80 11.71
C ASP A 274 112.80 35.18 11.17
N LYS A 275 111.83 36.03 10.84
CA LYS A 275 112.07 37.40 10.41
C LYS A 275 112.83 38.19 11.48
N ALA A 276 112.41 38.12 12.73
CA ALA A 276 113.08 38.80 13.83
C ALA A 276 114.53 38.30 14.04
N GLU A 277 114.76 36.99 13.92
CA GLU A 277 116.10 36.39 13.98
C GLU A 277 116.99 36.86 12.82
N LEU A 278 116.46 36.86 11.60
CA LEU A 278 117.18 37.36 10.42
C LEU A 278 117.50 38.85 10.55
N GLU A 279 116.59 39.68 11.03
CA GLU A 279 116.84 41.10 11.31
C GLU A 279 117.95 41.28 12.35
N ALA A 280 118.00 40.46 13.40
CA ALA A 280 119.08 40.47 14.38
C ALA A 280 120.43 40.08 13.76
N LYS A 281 120.49 39.01 12.95
CA LYS A 281 121.69 38.59 12.20
C LYS A 281 122.18 39.67 11.23
N VAL A 282 121.26 40.33 10.52
CA VAL A 282 121.61 41.45 9.63
C VAL A 282 122.28 42.58 10.43
N LYS A 283 121.74 42.93 11.60
CA LYS A 283 122.32 43.95 12.48
C LYS A 283 123.70 43.54 13.02
N GLU A 284 123.89 42.28 13.37
CA GLU A 284 125.19 41.73 13.78
C GLU A 284 126.22 41.81 12.64
N LEU A 285 125.86 41.35 11.44
CA LEU A 285 126.71 41.42 10.26
C LEU A 285 127.07 42.86 9.88
N GLN A 286 126.15 43.81 10.03
CA GLN A 286 126.42 45.25 9.85
C GLN A 286 127.47 45.74 10.84
N SER A 287 127.35 45.40 12.12
CA SER A 287 128.35 45.75 13.15
C SER A 287 129.72 45.15 12.84
N LEU A 288 129.77 43.89 12.39
CA LEU A 288 131.00 43.23 11.93
C LEU A 288 131.62 43.91 10.72
N LEU A 289 130.80 44.37 9.77
CA LEU A 289 131.27 45.12 8.61
C LEU A 289 131.90 46.44 9.04
N GLU A 290 131.23 47.21 9.91
CA GLU A 290 131.77 48.46 10.46
C GLU A 290 133.09 48.22 11.21
N GLN A 291 133.19 47.13 11.99
CA GLN A 291 134.44 46.75 12.66
C GLN A 291 135.56 46.44 11.65
N LYS A 292 135.25 45.69 10.59
CA LYS A 292 136.20 45.39 9.52
C LYS A 292 136.61 46.63 8.74
N ASP A 293 135.70 47.56 8.50
CA ASP A 293 136.00 48.83 7.84
C ASP A 293 136.92 49.70 8.70
N ARG A 294 136.69 49.79 10.02
CA ARG A 294 137.63 50.43 10.96
C ARG A 294 138.99 49.76 10.94
N SER A 295 139.02 48.43 11.03
CA SER A 295 140.27 47.66 10.97
C SER A 295 141.01 47.85 9.64
N ASN A 296 140.29 47.91 8.51
CA ASN A 296 140.88 48.19 7.21
C ASN A 296 141.44 49.62 7.15
N ALA A 297 140.73 50.61 7.70
CA ALA A 297 141.23 51.98 7.81
C ALA A 297 142.50 52.04 8.68
N ASP A 298 142.53 51.34 9.82
CA ASP A 298 143.71 51.23 10.68
C ASP A 298 144.88 50.54 9.97
N LEU A 299 144.62 49.47 9.21
CA LEU A 299 145.63 48.80 8.40
C LEU A 299 146.12 49.70 7.26
N GLN A 300 145.25 50.45 6.61
CA GLN A 300 145.64 51.43 5.58
C GLN A 300 146.51 52.53 6.19
N ALA A 301 146.14 53.09 7.34
CA ALA A 301 146.97 54.05 8.07
C ALA A 301 148.34 53.47 8.45
N ASN A 302 148.38 52.20 8.89
CA ASN A 302 149.65 51.51 9.14
C ASN A 302 150.47 51.28 7.86
N ILE A 303 149.83 50.93 6.73
CA ILE A 303 150.51 50.80 5.44
C ILE A 303 151.08 52.15 5.01
N GLU A 304 150.36 53.25 5.19
CA GLU A 304 150.86 54.59 4.91
C GLU A 304 152.04 54.94 5.81
N ARG A 305 151.93 54.69 7.12
CA ARG A 305 153.04 54.86 8.08
C ARG A 305 154.27 54.05 7.69
N LEU A 306 154.09 52.77 7.32
CA LEU A 306 155.18 51.89 6.87
C LEU A 306 155.74 52.30 5.52
N LYS A 307 154.91 52.79 4.58
CA LYS A 307 155.38 53.37 3.31
C LYS A 307 156.17 54.64 3.56
N GLN A 308 155.78 55.44 4.54
CA GLN A 308 156.50 56.65 4.96
C GLN A 308 157.84 56.27 5.60
N GLU A 309 157.87 55.29 6.52
CA GLU A 309 159.11 54.70 7.05
C GLU A 309 160.00 54.09 5.95
N LEU A 310 159.41 53.42 4.95
CA LEU A 310 160.14 52.88 3.80
C LEU A 310 160.67 54.00 2.91
N ALA A 311 159.90 55.06 2.66
CA ALA A 311 160.35 56.22 1.90
C ALA A 311 161.48 56.95 2.63
N ASP A 312 161.42 57.01 3.97
CA ASP A 312 162.49 57.54 4.81
C ASP A 312 163.73 56.62 4.75
N LYS A 313 163.57 55.29 4.77
CA LYS A 313 164.68 54.33 4.55
C LYS A 313 165.25 54.34 3.13
N PHE A 314 164.44 54.63 2.11
CA PHE A 314 164.87 54.74 0.71
C PHE A 314 165.51 56.09 0.36
N LYS A 315 165.37 57.12 1.21
CA LYS A 315 166.14 58.37 1.10
C LYS A 315 167.60 58.19 1.54
N ASP A 316 167.86 57.28 2.47
CA ASP A 316 169.18 57.16 3.09
C ASP A 316 170.17 56.28 2.32
N GLN A 317 169.76 55.49 1.34
CA GLN A 317 170.71 54.74 0.51
C GLN A 317 170.30 54.71 -0.96
N ALA A 318 170.83 55.72 -1.67
CA ALA A 318 170.85 55.84 -3.10
C ALA A 318 171.29 54.54 -3.82
N GLN A 319 170.47 54.13 -4.79
CA GLN A 319 170.77 53.88 -6.23
C GLN A 319 172.22 53.55 -6.66
N PRO A 320 172.49 52.83 -7.79
CA PRO A 320 171.56 52.25 -8.78
C PRO A 320 171.96 50.85 -9.38
N ARG A 321 171.05 50.28 -10.18
CA ARG A 321 171.22 49.50 -11.47
C ARG A 321 172.42 48.53 -11.60
N ALA A 322 172.29 47.32 -12.14
CA ALA A 322 171.70 47.01 -13.45
C ALA A 322 171.51 45.48 -13.62
N LYS A 323 170.30 45.07 -13.99
CA LYS A 323 169.91 44.45 -15.28
C LYS A 323 170.50 43.06 -15.58
N THR A 324 169.67 42.05 -15.35
CA THR A 324 169.79 40.71 -15.93
C THR A 324 168.45 40.27 -16.53
N PRO A 325 168.47 39.31 -17.47
CA PRO A 325 167.54 39.23 -18.59
C PRO A 325 166.28 38.42 -18.29
N GLN A 326 165.20 38.74 -18.99
CA GLN A 326 163.89 38.14 -18.80
C GLN A 326 163.32 37.72 -20.15
N ALA A 327 163.10 36.41 -20.33
CA ALA A 327 162.21 35.86 -21.34
C ALA A 327 161.78 34.44 -20.93
N SER A 328 160.79 34.34 -20.04
CA SER A 328 159.86 33.20 -20.00
C SER A 328 158.57 33.59 -19.30
N ASN A 329 157.48 33.06 -19.87
CA ASN A 329 156.08 33.01 -19.43
C ASN A 329 155.24 34.29 -19.49
N SER A 330 154.11 34.19 -20.24
CA SER A 330 152.72 34.28 -19.72
C SER A 330 151.78 34.86 -20.78
N ALA A 331 150.57 34.29 -20.88
CA ALA A 331 149.27 34.90 -21.25
C ALA A 331 148.42 33.88 -22.02
N ALA A 332 147.12 33.69 -21.84
CA ALA A 332 146.06 34.36 -21.07
C ALA A 332 144.79 33.51 -21.34
N LYS A 333 143.69 33.50 -20.59
CA LYS A 333 143.23 34.24 -19.40
C LYS A 333 142.03 33.45 -18.86
N GLN A 334 142.04 33.16 -17.56
CA GLN A 334 140.82 33.15 -16.76
C GLN A 334 140.38 34.61 -16.51
N LYS A 335 139.08 34.88 -16.54
CA LYS A 335 138.30 35.44 -15.41
C LYS A 335 136.99 36.10 -15.90
N ALA A 336 135.91 35.61 -15.29
CA ALA A 336 134.89 36.33 -14.55
C ALA A 336 134.31 37.65 -15.10
N SER A 337 132.97 37.70 -15.08
CA SER A 337 132.21 38.89 -14.74
C SER A 337 131.03 38.54 -13.82
N LYS A 338 130.86 39.36 -12.79
CA LYS A 338 129.88 39.30 -11.69
C LYS A 338 128.67 40.23 -12.05
N PRO A 339 127.80 40.65 -11.10
CA PRO A 339 126.35 40.39 -10.99
C PRO A 339 125.44 41.59 -11.34
N THR A 340 124.09 41.46 -11.32
CA THR A 340 123.14 42.39 -10.65
C THR A 340 121.63 42.10 -10.92
N ALA A 341 120.82 42.36 -9.87
CA ALA A 341 119.45 42.94 -9.83
C ALA A 341 118.16 42.10 -10.08
N LYS A 342 117.25 42.18 -9.09
CA LYS A 342 115.79 41.86 -9.08
C LYS A 342 114.99 42.87 -9.96
N PRO A 343 113.74 42.57 -10.42
CA PRO A 343 112.52 42.88 -9.63
C PRO A 343 111.34 41.88 -9.76
N ALA A 344 110.43 41.99 -8.77
CA ALA A 344 108.97 41.79 -8.76
C ALA A 344 108.25 40.80 -9.71
N GLY A 345 107.56 39.83 -9.08
CA GLY A 345 106.09 39.70 -9.14
C GLY A 345 105.43 39.21 -10.43
N GLN A 346 104.85 38.00 -10.40
CA GLN A 346 103.42 37.81 -10.65
C GLN A 346 102.98 36.38 -10.33
N LEU A 347 101.81 36.28 -9.70
CA LEU A 347 101.03 35.07 -9.47
C LEU A 347 100.80 34.27 -10.77
N PRO A 348 100.53 32.96 -10.63
CA PRO A 348 99.27 32.41 -11.13
C PRO A 348 98.49 31.89 -9.91
N SER A 349 97.35 32.43 -9.49
CA SER A 349 96.11 32.76 -10.20
C SER A 349 95.58 31.61 -11.05
N THR A 350 94.41 31.13 -10.62
CA THR A 350 93.53 30.09 -11.20
C THR A 350 94.13 28.68 -11.14
N GLY A 351 93.67 27.78 -10.28
CA GLY A 351 92.27 27.50 -9.99
C GLY A 351 91.72 26.70 -11.15
N GLU A 352 92.11 25.42 -11.24
CA GLU A 352 91.45 24.45 -12.11
C GLU A 352 90.00 24.34 -11.67
N ALA A 353 89.15 25.04 -12.40
CA ALA A 353 87.72 24.81 -12.43
C ALA A 353 87.49 23.41 -12.99
N THR A 354 87.27 22.46 -12.08
CA THR A 354 86.32 21.38 -12.31
C THR A 354 84.96 22.01 -12.60
N ALA A 355 84.70 22.27 -13.88
CA ALA A 355 83.39 22.62 -14.39
C ALA A 355 82.47 21.41 -14.26
N ASN A 356 81.87 21.32 -13.08
CA ASN A 356 80.50 20.94 -12.80
C ASN A 356 79.58 20.62 -14.01
N PRO A 357 78.85 19.48 -13.98
CA PRO A 357 77.81 19.10 -14.94
C PRO A 357 76.46 19.73 -14.57
N PHE A 358 76.31 21.05 -14.71
CA PHE A 358 75.05 21.77 -14.37
C PHE A 358 74.45 22.55 -15.55
N PHE A 359 74.33 21.94 -16.72
CA PHE A 359 73.38 22.40 -17.74
C PHE A 359 72.67 21.21 -18.40
N THR A 360 71.80 20.55 -17.61
CA THR A 360 70.74 19.69 -18.14
C THR A 360 69.44 20.48 -18.11
N ALA A 361 69.05 21.04 -19.24
CA ALA A 361 67.70 21.59 -19.41
C ALA A 361 66.71 20.43 -19.52
N ALA A 362 65.96 20.16 -18.45
CA ALA A 362 64.78 19.30 -18.50
C ALA A 362 63.57 20.15 -18.92
N ALA A 363 63.06 19.93 -20.13
CA ALA A 363 61.79 20.50 -20.58
C ALA A 363 60.64 19.68 -19.98
N VAL A 364 59.87 20.29 -19.08
CA VAL A 364 58.61 19.75 -18.54
C VAL A 364 57.49 20.11 -19.50
N ALA A 365 56.81 19.10 -20.05
CA ALA A 365 55.59 19.27 -20.85
C ALA A 365 54.35 19.16 -19.94
N ILE A 366 53.54 20.22 -19.90
CA ILE A 366 52.22 20.21 -19.25
C ILE A 366 51.17 19.87 -20.34
N MET A 367 50.60 18.67 -20.27
CA MET A 367 49.38 18.32 -21.03
C MET A 367 48.15 18.69 -20.21
N THR A 368 47.49 19.78 -20.59
CA THR A 368 46.14 20.13 -20.17
C THR A 368 45.13 19.39 -21.04
N GLY A 369 44.60 18.26 -20.54
CA GLY A 369 43.46 17.57 -21.13
C GLY A 369 42.14 18.17 -20.65
N ALA A 370 41.53 19.04 -21.46
CA ALA A 370 40.14 19.44 -21.33
C ALA A 370 39.25 18.45 -22.10
N GLY A 371 38.25 17.87 -21.45
CA GLY A 371 37.31 16.93 -22.05
C GLY A 371 36.02 16.82 -21.26
N LEU A 372 35.20 17.86 -21.33
CA LEU A 372 33.78 17.84 -20.94
C LEU A 372 32.99 17.12 -22.04
N VAL A 373 32.29 16.04 -21.69
CA VAL A 373 31.18 15.52 -22.50
C VAL A 373 29.98 15.28 -21.60
N THR A 374 28.98 16.13 -21.82
CA THR A 374 27.59 16.07 -21.38
C THR A 374 26.85 14.92 -22.07
N VAL A 375 26.08 14.13 -21.31
CA VAL A 375 25.00 13.30 -21.85
C VAL A 375 23.74 13.51 -21.03
N MET A 376 22.71 14.04 -21.69
CA MET A 376 21.35 14.20 -21.18
C MET A 376 20.57 12.87 -21.19
N PRO A 377 19.54 12.71 -20.34
CA PRO A 377 18.72 11.50 -20.27
C PRO A 377 17.46 11.60 -21.16
N LYS A 378 17.00 10.47 -21.72
CA LYS A 378 15.63 10.33 -22.23
C LYS A 378 15.23 8.86 -22.39
N ARG A 379 14.28 8.38 -21.58
CA ARG A 379 12.86 8.18 -21.96
C ARG A 379 12.15 7.26 -20.96
N GLN A 380 11.11 7.80 -20.33
CA GLN A 380 10.00 7.06 -19.73
C GLN A 380 9.27 6.24 -20.80
N LYS A 381 8.84 5.02 -20.43
CA LYS A 381 7.84 4.25 -21.15
C LYS A 381 6.52 4.33 -20.37
N ASN A 382 5.44 4.53 -21.14
CA ASN A 382 4.05 4.42 -20.73
C ASN A 382 3.72 3.05 -20.15
#